data_AF-A0AAE0NSG0-F1
#
_entry.id   AF-A0AAE0NSG0-F1
#
_cell.length_a   1.000
_cell.length_b   1.000
_cell.length_c   1.000
_cell.angle_alpha   90.00
_cell.angle_beta   90.00
_cell.angle_gamma   90.00
#
_symmetry.space_group_name_H-M   'P 1'
#
loop_
_entity.id
_entity.type
_entity.pdbx_description
1 polymer ?
#
loop_
_entity_poly.entity_id
_entity_poly.type
_entity_poly.pdbx_seq_one_letter_code
_entity_poly.pdbx_strand_id
1 'polypeptide(L)'
;MDIETDAIISVDSYDKFGLSDRRRVSHERVQDFLTRGLLTQDAVLERYTQALSDNLATNATNGDDAVSSIKQAFHQLKDPETGYISKESFGNVVKGKLSGGQGTGVSQLFDILTWHAAFPFPQSSHPACNVPAVVDEDGFLRAVCLLTRNPPPRYAPRFPTAVHRLYSGSWGHHDGWLVAARGKDGRDLRRRLFRSLAVLVEPELDEVSRSTTTASPPTTTTIPVPRFIMYQPRGGNNTPQPSGEEEAGEDDEQPGQQQVIVMADEKEQTIDIQDVLAECPPEQDALTANPLRESYDGLVVDDSLLPPQPHDLARLHIPKAELVALLRLLLHASASGGQQQQQDQNRGGEEDTAAAAAAAELTALAERLDGGDDDEQPLYIDWASFDAMLSSSQTEHVANSLSSIISVFQAPLGGQN
;
A
#
# COMPACT_ATOMS: atom_id res chain seq x y z
N MET A 1 -12.28 -7.08 10.12
CA MET A 1 -13.28 -7.95 9.45
C MET A 1 -12.93 -7.98 7.98
N ASP A 2 -13.10 -9.14 7.36
CA ASP A 2 -12.85 -9.36 5.93
C ASP A 2 -14.14 -9.13 5.13
N ILE A 3 -13.99 -8.70 3.88
CA ILE A 3 -15.10 -8.65 2.94
C ILE A 3 -15.33 -10.06 2.39
N GLU A 4 -16.56 -10.56 2.53
CA GLU A 4 -16.96 -11.88 2.06
C GLU A 4 -16.97 -11.93 0.53
N THR A 5 -16.62 -13.07 -0.06
CA THR A 5 -16.52 -13.22 -1.53
C THR A 5 -17.86 -13.09 -2.25
N ASP A 6 -18.97 -13.34 -1.55
CA ASP A 6 -20.33 -13.18 -2.08
C ASP A 6 -20.99 -11.88 -1.61
N ALA A 7 -20.25 -10.94 -1.00
CA ALA A 7 -20.78 -9.66 -0.55
C ALA A 7 -21.39 -8.83 -1.68
N ILE A 8 -22.50 -8.15 -1.40
CA ILE A 8 -23.19 -7.27 -2.35
C ILE A 8 -22.68 -5.84 -2.16
N ILE A 9 -22.20 -5.22 -3.24
CA ILE A 9 -21.89 -3.78 -3.25
C ILE A 9 -23.21 -3.01 -3.39
N SER A 10 -23.52 -2.18 -2.40
CA SER A 10 -24.68 -1.30 -2.44
C SER A 10 -24.52 -0.25 -3.54
N VAL A 11 -25.62 0.03 -4.25
CA VAL A 11 -25.70 1.13 -5.22
C VAL A 11 -25.99 2.49 -4.55
N ASP A 12 -26.35 2.47 -3.27
CA ASP A 12 -26.66 3.69 -2.52
C ASP A 12 -25.39 4.44 -2.13
N SER A 13 -25.45 5.78 -2.18
CA SER A 13 -24.40 6.66 -1.66
C SER A 13 -24.34 6.64 -0.14
N TYR A 14 -23.14 6.58 0.43
CA TYR A 14 -22.93 6.68 1.88
C TYR A 14 -23.52 7.95 2.51
N ASP A 15 -23.67 9.04 1.76
CA ASP A 15 -24.18 10.31 2.29
C ASP A 15 -25.71 10.45 2.24
N LYS A 16 -26.41 9.42 1.74
CA LYS A 16 -27.88 9.40 1.58
C LYS A 16 -28.67 9.80 2.82
N PHE A 17 -28.21 9.45 4.02
CA PHE A 17 -28.92 9.67 5.28
C PHE A 17 -28.31 10.77 6.17
N GLY A 18 -27.36 11.55 5.65
CA GLY A 18 -26.64 12.56 6.43
C GLY A 18 -25.66 11.96 7.46
N LEU A 19 -25.11 12.84 8.33
CA LEU A 19 -24.14 12.44 9.35
C LEU A 19 -24.85 11.81 10.56
N SER A 20 -24.52 10.54 10.85
CA SER A 20 -24.85 9.91 12.13
C SER A 20 -24.13 10.61 13.29
N ASP A 21 -24.60 10.42 14.53
CA ASP A 21 -23.98 11.05 15.71
C ASP A 21 -22.50 10.66 15.83
N ARG A 22 -22.15 9.41 15.51
CA ARG A 22 -20.76 8.93 15.50
C ARG A 22 -19.90 9.68 14.48
N ARG A 23 -20.43 9.92 13.27
CA ARG A 23 -19.74 10.71 12.24
C ARG A 23 -19.57 12.15 12.71
N ARG A 24 -20.60 12.77 13.31
CA ARG A 24 -20.53 14.13 13.85
C ARG A 24 -19.43 14.27 14.90
N VAL A 25 -19.40 13.39 15.90
CA VAL A 25 -18.35 13.39 16.95
C VAL A 25 -16.96 13.17 16.35
N SER A 26 -16.84 12.32 15.33
CA SER A 26 -15.56 12.10 14.64
C SER A 26 -15.08 13.36 13.91
N HIS A 27 -15.97 14.07 13.21
CA HIS A 27 -15.66 15.36 12.57
C HIS A 27 -15.26 16.43 13.60
N GLU A 28 -16.01 16.55 14.71
CA GLU A 28 -15.69 17.50 15.78
C GLU A 28 -14.30 17.24 16.38
N ARG A 29 -13.92 15.97 16.53
CA ARG A 29 -12.61 15.59 17.06
C ARG A 29 -11.48 15.87 16.08
N VAL A 30 -11.67 15.61 14.78
CA VAL A 30 -10.68 16.01 13.75
C VAL A 30 -10.53 17.52 13.71
N GLN A 31 -11.62 18.28 13.83
CA GLN A 31 -11.58 19.74 13.90
C GLN A 31 -10.82 20.24 15.13
N ASP A 32 -10.97 19.61 16.29
CA ASP A 32 -10.18 19.92 17.49
C ASP A 32 -8.67 19.70 17.23
N PHE A 33 -8.31 18.56 16.64
CA PHE A 33 -6.92 18.27 16.28
C PHE A 33 -6.32 19.30 15.33
N LEU A 34 -7.09 19.75 14.33
CA LEU A 34 -6.69 20.82 13.42
C LEU A 34 -6.48 22.14 14.16
N THR A 35 -7.44 22.52 15.01
CA THR A 35 -7.41 23.79 15.77
C THR A 35 -6.22 23.84 16.73
N ARG A 36 -5.78 22.69 17.23
CA ARG A 36 -4.62 22.53 18.11
C ARG A 36 -3.29 22.36 17.37
N GLY A 37 -3.29 22.32 16.03
CA GLY A 37 -2.09 22.17 15.22
C GLY A 37 -1.47 20.77 15.26
N LEU A 38 -2.24 19.71 15.58
CA LEU A 38 -1.73 18.34 15.73
C LEU A 38 -1.62 17.56 14.41
N LEU A 39 -2.06 18.17 13.31
CA LEU A 39 -2.18 17.57 11.99
C LEU A 39 -1.29 18.25 10.95
N THR A 40 -0.15 18.80 11.38
CA THR A 40 0.92 19.26 10.46
C THR A 40 1.65 18.07 9.85
N GLN A 41 2.26 18.24 8.68
CA GLN A 41 3.07 17.22 8.01
C GLN A 41 4.11 16.57 8.95
N ASP A 42 4.90 17.38 9.65
CA ASP A 42 5.95 16.89 10.56
C ASP A 42 5.37 16.06 11.70
N ALA A 43 4.34 16.56 12.39
CA ALA A 43 3.65 15.83 13.46
C ALA A 43 3.03 14.51 13.00
N VAL A 44 2.53 14.44 11.75
CA VAL A 44 2.01 13.20 11.17
C VAL A 44 3.15 12.22 10.90
N LEU A 45 4.24 12.68 10.29
CA LEU A 45 5.42 11.86 9.98
C LEU A 45 6.08 11.31 11.25
N GLU A 46 6.30 12.14 12.26
CA GLU A 46 6.87 11.77 13.55
C GLU A 46 6.03 10.68 14.23
N ARG A 47 4.73 10.93 14.38
CA ARG A 47 3.80 9.99 15.00
C ARG A 47 3.70 8.67 14.23
N TYR A 48 3.72 8.73 12.90
CA TYR A 48 3.68 7.53 12.07
C TYR A 48 4.96 6.70 12.19
N THR A 49 6.14 7.35 12.18
CA THR A 49 7.42 6.68 12.41
C THR A 49 7.49 6.06 13.79
N GLN A 50 7.00 6.74 14.82
CA GLN A 50 6.94 6.17 16.17
C GLN A 50 6.06 4.92 16.20
N ALA A 51 4.84 4.98 15.65
CA ALA A 51 3.94 3.84 15.59
C ALA A 51 4.50 2.67 14.76
N LEU A 52 5.29 2.95 13.72
CA LEU A 52 6.02 1.93 12.96
C LEU A 52 7.10 1.25 13.81
N SER A 53 7.88 2.06 14.54
CA SER A 53 8.97 1.60 15.39
C SER A 53 8.46 0.78 16.57
N ASP A 54 7.40 1.23 17.25
CA ASP A 54 6.78 0.52 18.37
C ASP A 54 6.24 -0.84 17.93
N ASN A 55 5.64 -0.90 16.74
CA ASN A 55 5.14 -2.15 16.18
C ASN A 55 6.28 -3.09 15.78
N LEU A 56 7.42 -2.58 15.32
CA LEU A 56 8.60 -3.41 15.07
C LEU A 56 9.16 -3.96 16.39
N ALA A 57 9.25 -3.11 17.42
CA ALA A 57 9.70 -3.49 18.76
C ALA A 57 8.83 -4.60 19.38
N THR A 58 7.50 -4.49 19.21
CA THR A 58 6.53 -5.41 19.81
C THR A 58 6.48 -6.78 19.11
N ASN A 59 6.69 -6.82 17.78
CA ASN A 59 6.48 -8.04 16.98
C ASN A 59 7.75 -8.86 16.74
N ALA A 60 8.94 -8.32 16.99
CA ALA A 60 10.19 -9.03 16.83
C ALA A 60 10.67 -9.58 18.18
N THR A 61 11.17 -10.83 18.19
CA THR A 61 11.76 -11.47 19.37
C THR A 61 12.92 -10.66 19.98
N ASN A 62 13.55 -9.78 19.17
CA ASN A 62 14.60 -8.82 19.53
C ASN A 62 14.28 -7.40 19.01
N GLY A 63 13.03 -6.93 19.12
CA GLY A 63 12.57 -5.75 18.38
C GLY A 63 13.29 -4.42 18.70
N ASP A 64 13.76 -4.21 19.93
CA ASP A 64 14.58 -3.03 20.28
C ASP A 64 15.95 -3.06 19.58
N ASP A 65 16.50 -4.26 19.35
CA ASP A 65 17.76 -4.45 18.62
C ASP A 65 17.57 -4.16 17.12
N ALA A 66 16.39 -4.43 16.56
CA ALA A 66 16.10 -4.19 15.15
C ALA A 66 16.04 -2.69 14.82
N VAL A 67 15.34 -1.88 15.64
CA VAL A 67 15.30 -0.41 15.45
C VAL A 67 16.70 0.18 15.56
N SER A 68 17.48 -0.26 16.56
CA SER A 68 18.86 0.19 16.75
C SER A 68 19.75 -0.22 15.57
N SER A 69 19.57 -1.43 15.02
CA SER A 69 20.30 -1.91 13.84
C SER A 69 20.00 -1.08 12.60
N ILE A 70 18.74 -0.69 12.39
CA ILE A 70 18.34 0.16 11.26
C ILE A 70 19.01 1.54 11.37
N LYS A 71 19.01 2.15 12.57
CA LYS A 71 19.69 3.43 12.80
C LYS A 71 21.20 3.32 12.62
N GLN A 72 21.81 2.22 13.05
CA GLN A 72 23.22 1.94 12.79
C GLN A 72 23.49 1.80 11.30
N ALA A 73 22.62 1.11 10.56
CA ALA A 73 22.71 0.98 9.11
C ALA A 73 22.62 2.34 8.41
N PHE A 74 21.72 3.22 8.85
CA PHE A 74 21.65 4.61 8.37
C PHE A 74 22.99 5.33 8.52
N HIS A 75 23.64 5.24 9.69
CA HIS A 75 24.93 5.89 9.91
C HIS A 75 26.07 5.33 9.05
N GLN A 76 25.96 4.09 8.57
CA GLN A 76 26.92 3.51 7.62
C GLN A 76 26.63 3.91 6.16
N LEU A 77 25.37 4.21 5.85
CA LEU A 77 24.90 4.57 4.50
C LEU A 77 24.95 6.07 4.23
N LYS A 78 24.84 6.90 5.26
CA LYS A 78 24.76 8.36 5.10
C LYS A 78 26.07 8.91 4.56
N ASP A 79 25.94 9.90 3.68
CA ASP A 79 27.04 10.71 3.24
C ASP A 79 27.54 11.58 4.43
N PRO A 80 28.83 11.54 4.79
CA PRO A 80 29.36 12.28 5.92
C PRO A 80 29.32 13.82 5.73
N GLU A 81 29.28 14.32 4.48
CA GLU A 81 29.23 15.74 4.17
C GLU A 81 27.79 16.28 4.29
N THR A 82 26.82 15.52 3.78
CA THR A 82 25.41 15.99 3.74
C THR A 82 24.60 15.52 4.95
N GLY A 83 24.98 14.41 5.57
CA GLY A 83 24.24 13.78 6.67
C GLY A 83 23.04 12.94 6.22
N TYR A 84 22.80 12.80 4.92
CA TYR A 84 21.68 12.04 4.34
C TYR A 84 22.17 10.84 3.54
N ILE A 85 21.29 9.86 3.29
CA ILE A 85 21.54 8.80 2.31
C ILE A 85 21.23 9.35 0.92
N SER A 86 22.21 9.26 0.02
CA SER A 86 22.06 9.58 -1.40
C SER A 86 21.94 8.30 -2.22
N LYS A 87 21.45 8.45 -3.46
CA LYS A 87 21.36 7.34 -4.42
C LYS A 87 22.71 6.66 -4.66
N GLU A 88 23.78 7.46 -4.68
CA GLU A 88 25.15 6.97 -4.85
C GLU A 88 25.63 6.22 -3.61
N SER A 89 25.48 6.78 -2.41
CA SER A 89 25.95 6.14 -1.17
C SER A 89 25.21 4.82 -0.92
N PHE A 90 23.90 4.81 -1.15
CA PHE A 90 23.08 3.60 -1.11
C PHE A 90 23.55 2.57 -2.14
N GLY A 91 23.73 2.98 -3.39
CA GLY A 91 24.12 2.10 -4.48
C GLY A 91 25.46 1.41 -4.24
N ASN A 92 26.45 2.12 -3.69
CA ASN A 92 27.77 1.58 -3.40
C ASN A 92 27.72 0.48 -2.33
N VAL A 93 26.94 0.69 -1.26
CA VAL A 93 26.85 -0.28 -0.16
C VAL A 93 26.00 -1.49 -0.55
N VAL A 94 24.86 -1.29 -1.21
CA VAL A 94 23.93 -2.38 -1.56
C VAL A 94 24.52 -3.30 -2.64
N LYS A 95 25.23 -2.77 -3.65
CA LYS A 95 25.93 -3.57 -4.65
C LYS A 95 26.98 -4.51 -4.02
N GLY A 96 27.66 -4.06 -2.96
CA GLY A 96 28.61 -4.88 -2.23
C GLY A 96 27.99 -6.04 -1.47
N LYS A 97 26.70 -5.95 -1.11
CA LYS A 97 25.97 -6.99 -0.35
C LYS A 97 25.18 -7.95 -1.21
N LEU A 98 24.74 -7.52 -2.39
CA LEU A 98 24.07 -8.38 -3.36
C LEU A 98 25.12 -9.17 -4.15
N SER A 99 25.57 -10.28 -3.57
CA SER A 99 26.55 -11.19 -4.18
C SER A 99 26.12 -11.63 -5.60
N GLY A 100 26.91 -11.26 -6.62
CA GLY A 100 26.85 -11.90 -7.95
C GLY A 100 25.86 -11.34 -8.99
N GLY A 101 25.15 -10.24 -8.72
CA GLY A 101 24.33 -9.56 -9.72
C GLY A 101 25.06 -8.35 -10.31
N GLN A 102 25.01 -8.16 -11.63
CA GLN A 102 25.25 -6.81 -12.18
C GLN A 102 24.26 -5.88 -11.47
N GLY A 103 24.72 -4.76 -10.91
CA GLY A 103 23.92 -3.85 -10.07
C GLY A 103 22.78 -3.11 -10.78
N THR A 104 22.12 -3.76 -11.74
CA THR A 104 20.90 -3.33 -12.41
C THR A 104 19.74 -3.33 -11.40
N GLY A 105 18.86 -2.33 -11.47
CA GLY A 105 17.72 -2.21 -10.56
C GLY A 105 18.01 -1.59 -9.17
N VAL A 106 19.27 -1.45 -8.75
CA VAL A 106 19.60 -0.84 -7.43
C VAL A 106 19.16 0.63 -7.37
N SER A 107 19.19 1.31 -8.51
CA SER A 107 18.62 2.64 -8.69
C SER A 107 17.14 2.67 -8.31
N GLN A 108 16.35 1.77 -8.90
CA GLN A 108 14.91 1.66 -8.65
C GLN A 108 14.60 1.25 -7.21
N LEU A 109 15.45 0.42 -6.60
CA LEU A 109 15.34 0.09 -5.17
C LEU A 109 15.49 1.34 -4.29
N PHE A 110 16.41 2.25 -4.65
CA PHE A 110 16.55 3.53 -3.94
C PHE A 110 15.34 4.44 -4.17
N ASP A 111 14.77 4.46 -5.37
CA ASP A 111 13.57 5.25 -5.69
C ASP A 111 12.35 4.76 -4.87
N ILE A 112 12.18 3.43 -4.75
CA ILE A 112 11.22 2.77 -3.85
C ILE A 112 11.44 3.21 -2.40
N LEU A 113 12.68 3.11 -1.91
CA LEU A 113 13.03 3.46 -0.54
C LEU A 113 12.73 4.93 -0.25
N THR A 114 13.11 5.83 -1.16
CA THR A 114 12.92 7.27 -0.98
C THR A 114 11.44 7.65 -0.99
N TRP A 115 10.61 6.97 -1.78
CA TRP A 115 9.17 7.17 -1.77
C TRP A 115 8.56 6.77 -0.42
N HIS A 116 8.96 5.60 0.10
CA HIS A 116 8.51 5.13 1.41
C HIS A 116 9.05 5.98 2.57
N ALA A 117 10.20 6.64 2.39
CA ALA A 117 10.75 7.56 3.37
C ALA A 117 9.90 8.83 3.54
N ALA A 118 9.27 9.31 2.46
CA ALA A 118 8.36 10.47 2.49
C ALA A 118 6.90 10.11 2.79
N PHE A 119 6.54 8.83 2.77
CA PHE A 119 5.16 8.35 2.93
C PHE A 119 4.50 8.86 4.23
N PRO A 120 3.24 9.32 4.20
CA PRO A 120 2.28 9.30 3.08
C PRO A 120 2.31 10.54 2.16
N PHE A 121 3.21 11.48 2.41
CA PHE A 121 3.28 12.75 1.70
C PHE A 121 4.03 12.60 0.36
N PRO A 122 3.84 13.54 -0.57
CA PRO A 122 4.71 13.59 -1.73
C PRO A 122 6.16 13.81 -1.31
N GLN A 123 7.08 13.21 -2.06
CA GLN A 123 8.49 13.55 -1.93
C GLN A 123 8.65 15.05 -2.15
N SER A 124 9.45 15.71 -1.31
CA SER A 124 9.83 17.11 -1.44
C SER A 124 10.80 17.37 -2.61
N SER A 125 10.82 16.49 -3.62
CA SER A 125 11.44 16.72 -4.93
C SER A 125 10.54 17.64 -5.75
N HIS A 126 10.52 18.92 -5.39
CA HIS A 126 9.92 19.93 -6.23
C HIS A 126 10.70 19.94 -7.57
N PRO A 127 10.08 19.67 -8.73
CA PRO A 127 10.80 19.59 -10.02
C PRO A 127 11.50 20.90 -10.43
N ALA A 128 11.17 22.02 -9.78
CA ALA A 128 11.86 23.30 -9.95
C ALA A 128 13.16 23.46 -9.12
N CYS A 129 13.41 22.56 -8.15
CA CYS A 129 14.60 22.55 -7.32
C CYS A 129 15.35 21.26 -7.63
N ASN A 130 16.48 21.34 -8.34
CA ASN A 130 17.42 20.25 -8.62
C ASN A 130 18.09 19.70 -7.33
N VAL A 131 17.32 19.48 -6.26
CA VAL A 131 17.77 18.86 -5.03
C VAL A 131 17.59 17.35 -5.22
N PRO A 132 18.68 16.57 -5.24
CA PRO A 132 18.59 15.13 -5.37
C PRO A 132 17.74 14.56 -4.22
N ALA A 133 16.99 13.50 -4.52
CA ALA A 133 16.21 12.79 -3.52
C ALA A 133 17.16 12.29 -2.41
N VAL A 134 16.96 12.79 -1.19
CA VAL A 134 17.77 12.47 -0.01
C VAL A 134 16.89 11.87 1.07
N VAL A 135 17.47 10.97 1.87
CA VAL A 135 16.75 10.27 2.94
C VAL A 135 17.46 10.52 4.27
N ASP A 136 16.72 11.05 5.25
CA ASP A 136 17.17 11.24 6.62
C ASP A 136 16.97 9.98 7.48
N GLU A 137 17.37 10.03 8.75
CA GLU A 137 17.34 8.85 9.63
C GLU A 137 15.91 8.35 9.86
N ASP A 138 14.98 9.27 10.15
CA ASP A 138 13.57 8.93 10.41
C ASP A 138 12.86 8.46 9.14
N GLY A 139 13.17 9.04 7.98
CA GLY A 139 12.71 8.60 6.67
C GLY A 139 13.24 7.22 6.33
N PHE A 140 14.52 6.94 6.61
CA PHE A 140 15.09 5.61 6.40
C PHE A 140 14.44 4.56 7.31
N LEU A 141 14.26 4.87 8.60
CA LEU A 141 13.59 3.99 9.55
C LEU A 141 12.16 3.69 9.11
N ARG A 142 11.39 4.72 8.75
CA ARG A 142 10.03 4.59 8.23
C ARG A 142 9.99 3.73 6.96
N ALA A 143 10.88 3.98 6.00
CA ALA A 143 10.94 3.23 4.76
C ALA A 143 11.24 1.74 5.00
N VAL A 144 12.26 1.44 5.82
CA VAL A 144 12.60 0.07 6.20
C VAL A 144 11.40 -0.58 6.88
N CYS A 145 10.85 0.05 7.93
CA CYS A 145 9.70 -0.49 8.65
C CYS A 145 8.51 -0.79 7.73
N LEU A 146 8.21 0.04 6.73
CA LEU A 146 7.12 -0.18 5.79
C LEU A 146 7.40 -1.32 4.81
N LEU A 147 8.62 -1.38 4.27
CA LEU A 147 9.04 -2.38 3.28
C LEU A 147 9.29 -3.75 3.91
N THR A 148 9.55 -3.79 5.22
CA THR A 148 9.75 -5.03 5.99
C THR A 148 8.59 -5.33 6.94
N ARG A 149 7.48 -4.57 6.90
CA ARG A 149 6.47 -4.65 7.96
C ARG A 149 5.82 -6.03 7.98
N ASN A 150 6.00 -6.68 9.11
CA ASN A 150 5.44 -7.96 9.48
C ASN A 150 3.91 -7.90 9.71
N PRO A 151 3.22 -9.05 9.62
CA PRO A 151 3.79 -10.40 9.75
C PRO A 151 4.69 -10.79 8.57
N PRO A 152 5.79 -11.55 8.81
CA PRO A 152 6.45 -12.28 7.75
C PRO A 152 5.65 -13.59 7.61
N PRO A 153 6.20 -14.63 6.96
CA PRO A 153 5.50 -15.40 5.95
C PRO A 153 4.12 -15.91 6.40
N ARG A 154 3.14 -15.87 5.50
CA ARG A 154 1.82 -16.43 5.78
C ARG A 154 1.91 -17.94 5.89
N TYR A 155 1.24 -18.48 6.89
CA TYR A 155 0.81 -19.88 6.93
C TYR A 155 -0.32 -20.20 5.91
N ALA A 156 -0.42 -19.47 4.79
CA ALA A 156 -1.39 -19.68 3.71
C ALA A 156 -0.97 -18.90 2.44
N PRO A 157 -1.21 -19.43 1.22
CA PRO A 157 -0.44 -19.05 0.02
C PRO A 157 -0.84 -17.73 -0.68
N ARG A 158 -1.42 -16.73 0.02
CA ARG A 158 -2.03 -15.53 -0.61
C ARG A 158 -2.08 -14.29 0.30
N PHE A 159 -1.85 -13.08 -0.23
CA PHE A 159 -2.23 -11.76 0.37
C PHE A 159 -3.53 -11.85 1.19
N PRO A 160 -3.63 -11.19 2.36
CA PRO A 160 -4.78 -11.41 3.23
C PRO A 160 -5.92 -10.66 2.57
N THR A 161 -7.14 -11.10 2.82
CA THR A 161 -8.26 -10.19 2.61
C THR A 161 -8.01 -8.93 3.44
N ALA A 162 -8.36 -7.76 2.89
CA ALA A 162 -8.18 -6.49 3.58
C ALA A 162 -8.91 -6.54 4.95
N VAL A 163 -8.16 -6.42 6.05
CA VAL A 163 -8.75 -6.43 7.40
C VAL A 163 -9.13 -5.00 7.79
N HIS A 164 -10.42 -4.71 7.85
CA HIS A 164 -10.93 -3.40 8.23
C HIS A 164 -11.06 -3.26 9.76
N ARG A 165 -10.75 -2.07 10.29
CA ARG A 165 -11.08 -1.67 11.67
C ARG A 165 -12.51 -1.14 11.67
N LEU A 166 -13.36 -1.73 12.49
CA LEU A 166 -14.80 -1.49 12.51
C LEU A 166 -15.26 -0.94 13.85
N TYR A 167 -16.28 -0.09 13.82
CA TYR A 167 -17.07 0.30 14.98
C TYR A 167 -18.55 0.04 14.72
N SER A 168 -19.28 -0.43 15.73
CA SER A 168 -20.74 -0.52 15.63
C SER A 168 -21.33 0.87 15.41
N GLY A 169 -22.37 0.94 14.60
CA GLY A 169 -23.07 2.18 14.32
C GLY A 169 -24.23 1.99 13.36
N SER A 170 -24.80 3.11 12.94
CA SER A 170 -25.92 3.11 12.01
C SER A 170 -25.64 3.96 10.77
N TRP A 171 -26.24 3.55 9.67
CA TRP A 171 -26.32 4.28 8.42
C TRP A 171 -27.80 4.46 8.06
N GLY A 172 -28.36 5.61 8.42
CA GLY A 172 -29.79 5.85 8.37
C GLY A 172 -30.55 4.93 9.33
N HIS A 173 -31.39 4.07 8.78
CA HIS A 173 -32.17 3.09 9.53
C HIS A 173 -31.50 1.69 9.57
N HIS A 174 -30.31 1.55 8.98
CA HIS A 174 -29.56 0.30 8.98
C HIS A 174 -28.59 0.27 10.15
N ASP A 175 -28.61 -0.83 10.90
CA ASP A 175 -27.60 -1.15 11.90
C ASP A 175 -26.48 -2.00 11.29
N GLY A 176 -25.24 -1.75 11.73
CA GLY A 176 -24.08 -2.44 11.17
C GLY A 176 -22.77 -1.89 11.70
N TRP A 177 -21.76 -1.84 10.84
CA TRP A 177 -20.41 -1.45 11.18
C TRP A 177 -19.89 -0.34 10.29
N LEU A 178 -19.45 0.74 10.91
CA LEU A 178 -18.72 1.84 10.27
C LEU A 178 -17.25 1.44 10.11
N VAL A 179 -16.68 1.72 8.94
CA VAL A 179 -15.27 1.45 8.66
C VAL A 179 -14.41 2.59 9.19
N ALA A 180 -13.77 2.36 10.32
CA ALA A 180 -12.94 3.34 11.00
C ALA A 180 -11.55 3.51 10.38
N ALA A 181 -10.99 2.41 9.89
CA ALA A 181 -9.78 2.39 9.07
C ALA A 181 -9.92 1.25 8.06
N ARG A 182 -9.58 1.52 6.79
CA ARG A 182 -9.66 0.50 5.76
C ARG A 182 -8.48 -0.46 5.86
N GLY A 183 -8.70 -1.74 5.57
CA GLY A 183 -7.62 -2.66 5.32
C GLY A 183 -6.89 -2.30 4.02
N LYS A 184 -5.61 -2.66 3.95
CA LYS A 184 -4.76 -2.53 2.76
C LYS A 184 -4.55 -3.91 2.16
N ASP A 185 -4.50 -4.00 0.83
CA ASP A 185 -4.32 -5.26 0.11
C ASP A 185 -3.15 -5.20 -0.90
N GLY A 186 -3.03 -6.23 -1.75
CA GLY A 186 -2.00 -6.27 -2.78
C GLY A 186 -2.12 -5.15 -3.82
N ARG A 187 -3.33 -4.60 -4.05
CA ARG A 187 -3.54 -3.48 -4.97
C ARG A 187 -2.95 -2.20 -4.42
N ASP A 188 -3.06 -1.99 -3.09
CA ASP A 188 -2.36 -0.88 -2.43
C ASP A 188 -0.85 -0.97 -2.58
N LEU A 189 -0.28 -2.17 -2.42
CA LEU A 189 1.16 -2.36 -2.65
C LEU A 189 1.55 -2.02 -4.09
N ARG A 190 0.81 -2.55 -5.08
CA ARG A 190 1.06 -2.24 -6.49
C ARG A 190 0.96 -0.75 -6.78
N ARG A 191 -0.03 -0.06 -6.20
CA ARG A 191 -0.21 1.38 -6.35
C ARG A 191 0.97 2.17 -5.81
N ARG A 192 1.44 1.83 -4.60
CA ARG A 192 2.60 2.48 -3.99
C ARG A 192 3.89 2.19 -4.76
N LEU A 193 4.07 0.94 -5.19
CA LEU A 193 5.20 0.53 -6.02
C LEU A 193 5.19 1.30 -7.36
N PHE A 194 4.03 1.40 -8.00
CA PHE A 194 3.87 2.19 -9.21
C PHE A 194 4.24 3.64 -9.00
N ARG A 195 3.69 4.29 -7.96
CA ARG A 195 4.03 5.68 -7.63
C ARG A 195 5.52 5.90 -7.36
N SER A 196 6.19 4.92 -6.76
CA SER A 196 7.61 5.02 -6.44
C SER A 196 8.54 4.88 -7.65
N LEU A 197 8.04 4.32 -8.76
CA LEU A 197 8.81 4.10 -9.99
C LEU A 197 8.38 4.99 -11.15
N ALA A 198 7.16 5.54 -11.06
CA ALA A 198 6.57 6.26 -12.17
C ALA A 198 7.11 7.69 -12.28
N VAL A 199 7.26 8.13 -13.52
CA VAL A 199 7.62 9.49 -13.90
C VAL A 199 6.41 10.19 -14.53
N LEU A 200 6.39 11.52 -14.46
CA LEU A 200 5.43 12.30 -15.23
C LEU A 200 5.85 12.28 -16.69
N VAL A 201 4.99 11.77 -17.56
CA VAL A 201 5.14 11.96 -19.00
C VAL A 201 4.27 13.16 -19.34
N GLU A 202 4.89 14.32 -19.56
CA GLU A 202 4.15 15.44 -20.15
C GLU A 202 3.72 15.00 -21.55
N PRO A 203 2.42 15.10 -21.89
CA PRO A 203 2.03 14.90 -23.27
C PRO A 203 2.83 15.90 -24.09
N GLU A 204 3.57 15.43 -25.11
CA GLU A 204 4.15 16.33 -26.09
C GLU A 204 3.02 17.25 -26.53
N LEU A 205 3.21 18.56 -26.27
CA LEU A 205 2.33 19.60 -26.78
C LEU A 205 2.48 19.56 -28.30
N ASP A 206 1.77 18.65 -28.95
CA ASP A 206 1.47 18.73 -30.36
C ASP A 206 0.58 19.96 -30.53
N GLU A 207 1.24 21.11 -30.71
CA GLU A 207 0.64 22.40 -31.07
C GLU A 207 -0.04 22.35 -32.45
N VAL A 208 -0.62 21.24 -32.91
CA VAL A 208 -1.34 21.21 -34.19
C VAL A 208 -2.50 20.21 -34.17
N SER A 209 -3.48 20.41 -33.29
CA SER A 209 -4.89 20.11 -33.62
C SER A 209 -5.84 20.73 -32.61
N ARG A 210 -6.02 22.04 -32.76
CA ARG A 210 -7.18 22.76 -32.24
C ARG A 210 -8.42 22.33 -33.04
N SER A 211 -8.93 21.12 -32.76
CA SER A 211 -10.21 20.63 -33.28
C SER A 211 -11.18 20.50 -32.12
N THR A 212 -12.26 21.25 -32.26
CA THR A 212 -13.42 21.36 -31.38
C THR A 212 -14.07 20.00 -31.12
N THR A 213 -13.64 19.34 -30.06
CA THR A 213 -14.50 18.47 -29.26
C THR A 213 -14.30 18.88 -27.81
N THR A 214 -15.40 19.05 -27.10
CA THR A 214 -15.43 19.24 -25.65
C THR A 214 -14.76 18.03 -25.00
N ALA A 215 -13.43 18.06 -24.88
CA ALA A 215 -12.69 17.10 -24.09
C ALA A 215 -13.14 17.33 -22.64
N SER A 216 -13.94 16.39 -22.13
CA SER A 216 -14.23 16.32 -20.70
C SER A 216 -12.91 16.44 -19.94
N PRO A 217 -12.85 17.23 -18.84
CA PRO A 217 -11.65 17.29 -18.03
C PRO A 217 -11.23 15.85 -17.68
N PRO A 218 -9.92 15.55 -17.65
CA PRO A 218 -9.45 14.20 -17.32
C PRO A 218 -10.07 13.81 -15.97
N THR A 219 -10.83 12.70 -15.98
CA THR A 219 -11.46 12.16 -14.79
C THR A 219 -10.37 11.76 -13.80
N THR A 220 -10.42 12.36 -12.60
CA THR A 220 -9.53 12.00 -11.49
C THR A 220 -9.66 10.51 -11.19
N THR A 221 -8.54 9.82 -11.01
CA THR A 221 -8.50 8.42 -10.62
C THR A 221 -9.08 8.28 -9.22
N THR A 222 -10.10 7.42 -9.08
CA THR A 222 -10.74 7.11 -7.80
C THR A 222 -10.45 5.69 -7.35
N ILE A 223 -10.50 5.48 -6.03
CA ILE A 223 -10.42 4.17 -5.39
C ILE A 223 -11.72 3.92 -4.63
N PRO A 224 -12.39 2.78 -4.86
CA PRO A 224 -13.58 2.43 -4.10
C PRO A 224 -13.16 1.99 -2.68
N VAL A 225 -13.69 2.67 -1.67
CA VAL A 225 -13.38 2.43 -0.25
C VAL A 225 -14.66 2.04 0.50
N PRO A 226 -14.65 0.95 1.30
CA PRO A 226 -15.81 0.59 2.12
C PRO A 226 -16.00 1.60 3.25
N ARG A 227 -17.24 2.04 3.45
CA ARG A 227 -17.64 2.98 4.51
C ARG A 227 -18.51 2.33 5.58
N PHE A 228 -19.38 1.41 5.16
CA PHE A 228 -20.32 0.74 6.05
C PHE A 228 -20.57 -0.69 5.60
N ILE A 229 -20.70 -1.60 6.57
CA ILE A 229 -20.98 -3.02 6.35
C ILE A 229 -22.24 -3.37 7.14
N MET A 230 -23.17 -4.09 6.53
CA MET A 230 -24.36 -4.63 7.20
C MET A 230 -24.66 -6.04 6.71
N TYR A 231 -25.43 -6.81 7.49
CA TYR A 231 -25.96 -8.10 7.06
C TYR A 231 -27.46 -7.99 6.81
N GLN A 232 -27.90 -8.56 5.70
CA GLN A 232 -29.31 -8.67 5.34
C GLN A 232 -29.68 -10.15 5.19
N PRO A 233 -30.94 -10.56 5.44
CA PRO A 233 -31.38 -11.91 5.10
C PRO A 233 -31.12 -12.17 3.61
N ARG A 234 -30.43 -13.27 3.27
CA ARG A 234 -30.24 -13.66 1.87
C ARG A 234 -31.62 -13.84 1.25
N GLY A 235 -31.92 -13.04 0.24
CA GLY A 235 -33.19 -13.11 -0.46
C GLY A 235 -33.34 -14.50 -1.07
N GLY A 236 -34.10 -15.38 -0.41
CA GLY A 236 -34.70 -16.51 -1.08
C GLY A 236 -35.53 -15.95 -2.23
N ASN A 237 -35.33 -16.44 -3.44
CA ASN A 237 -36.13 -16.06 -4.60
C ASN A 237 -37.60 -15.95 -4.19
N ASN A 238 -38.22 -14.80 -4.46
CA ASN A 238 -39.65 -14.52 -4.28
C ASN A 238 -40.50 -15.48 -5.13
N THR A 239 -40.56 -16.74 -4.73
CA THR A 239 -41.54 -17.71 -5.18
C THR A 239 -42.38 -17.99 -3.95
N PRO A 240 -43.69 -17.67 -3.95
CA PRO A 240 -44.55 -18.02 -2.84
C PRO A 240 -44.55 -19.54 -2.74
N GLN A 241 -43.89 -20.05 -1.70
CA GLN A 241 -43.90 -21.47 -1.38
C GLN A 241 -45.33 -21.82 -1.00
N PRO A 242 -46.00 -22.76 -1.71
CA PRO A 242 -47.36 -23.13 -1.35
C PRO A 242 -47.30 -23.80 0.02
N SER A 243 -48.18 -23.33 0.91
CA SER A 243 -48.47 -23.95 2.20
C SER A 243 -48.74 -25.45 2.01
N GLY A 244 -47.77 -26.28 2.38
CA GLY A 244 -47.87 -27.72 2.45
C GLY A 244 -47.13 -28.19 3.69
N GLU A 245 -47.87 -28.78 4.62
CA GLU A 245 -47.37 -29.41 5.83
C GLU A 245 -46.48 -30.59 5.46
N GLU A 246 -45.16 -30.43 5.49
CA GLU A 246 -44.21 -31.56 5.48
C GLU A 246 -43.11 -31.32 6.52
N GLU A 247 -42.62 -32.43 7.05
CA GLU A 247 -42.06 -32.61 8.38
C GLU A 247 -40.76 -31.84 8.64
N ALA A 248 -40.60 -31.40 9.89
CA ALA A 248 -39.37 -30.83 10.42
C ALA A 248 -38.23 -31.88 10.34
N GLY A 249 -37.40 -31.77 9.32
CA GLY A 249 -36.06 -32.34 9.30
C GLY A 249 -35.12 -31.45 10.12
N GLU A 250 -34.30 -32.07 10.96
CA GLU A 250 -33.31 -31.42 11.84
C GLU A 250 -32.11 -30.81 11.07
N ASP A 251 -32.38 -30.04 10.02
CA ASP A 251 -31.42 -29.12 9.40
C ASP A 251 -32.11 -27.76 9.32
N ASP A 252 -32.16 -27.06 10.46
CA ASP A 252 -32.48 -25.64 10.56
C ASP A 252 -31.38 -24.84 9.81
N GLU A 253 -31.42 -24.84 8.47
CA GLU A 253 -30.71 -23.86 7.65
C GLU A 253 -31.33 -22.49 7.93
N GLN A 254 -30.81 -21.80 8.95
CA GLN A 254 -31.03 -20.37 9.11
C GLN A 254 -30.86 -19.70 7.75
N PRO A 255 -31.81 -18.84 7.30
CA PRO A 255 -31.64 -18.13 6.04
C PRO A 255 -30.31 -17.38 6.12
N GLY A 256 -29.35 -17.79 5.28
CA GLY A 256 -27.99 -17.28 5.36
C GLY A 256 -28.00 -15.76 5.38
N GLN A 257 -27.17 -15.14 6.22
CA GLN A 257 -27.00 -13.69 6.17
C GLN A 257 -26.13 -13.34 4.97
N GLN A 258 -26.49 -12.28 4.26
CA GLN A 258 -25.77 -11.75 3.11
C GLN A 258 -25.10 -10.44 3.51
N GLN A 259 -23.78 -10.37 3.39
CA GLN A 259 -23.04 -9.13 3.62
C GLN A 259 -23.37 -8.11 2.51
N VAL A 260 -23.67 -6.88 2.91
CA VAL A 260 -23.89 -5.72 2.03
C VAL A 260 -22.92 -4.61 2.43
N ILE A 261 -22.22 -4.04 1.45
CA ILE A 261 -21.17 -3.06 1.67
C ILE A 261 -21.53 -1.76 0.97
N VAL A 262 -21.52 -0.66 1.71
CA VAL A 262 -21.64 0.69 1.18
C VAL A 262 -20.25 1.22 0.88
N MET A 263 -19.98 1.49 -0.39
CA MET A 263 -18.70 1.98 -0.89
C MET A 263 -18.77 3.50 -1.13
N ALA A 264 -17.62 4.15 -1.10
CA ALA A 264 -17.43 5.52 -1.56
C ALA A 264 -16.22 5.58 -2.49
N ASP A 265 -16.33 6.32 -3.60
CA ASP A 265 -15.20 6.58 -4.48
C ASP A 265 -14.40 7.76 -3.96
N GLU A 266 -13.15 7.51 -3.60
CA GLU A 266 -12.24 8.53 -3.07
C GLU A 266 -11.14 8.85 -4.07
N LYS A 267 -10.68 10.10 -4.09
CA LYS A 267 -9.54 10.51 -4.93
C LYS A 267 -8.31 9.71 -4.51
N GLU A 268 -7.65 9.06 -5.48
CA GLU A 268 -6.52 8.21 -5.16
C GLU A 268 -5.37 8.96 -4.45
N GLN A 269 -5.18 10.24 -4.80
CA GLN A 269 -4.09 11.09 -4.31
C GLN A 269 -4.10 11.33 -2.79
N THR A 270 -5.23 11.06 -2.14
CA THR A 270 -5.47 11.36 -0.72
C THR A 270 -5.54 10.11 0.16
N ILE A 271 -5.68 8.93 -0.47
CA ILE A 271 -5.96 7.67 0.19
C ILE A 271 -4.96 7.36 1.30
N ASP A 272 -3.66 7.49 1.01
CA ASP A 272 -2.60 7.13 1.95
C ASP A 272 -2.54 8.07 3.15
N ILE A 273 -2.80 9.37 2.96
CA ILE A 273 -2.84 10.34 4.05
C ILE A 273 -4.00 10.00 4.98
N GLN A 274 -5.19 9.77 4.42
CA GLN A 274 -6.38 9.42 5.22
C GLN A 274 -6.17 8.10 5.98
N ASP A 275 -5.53 7.10 5.36
CA ASP A 275 -5.20 5.85 6.04
C ASP A 275 -4.27 6.08 7.24
N VAL A 276 -3.20 6.84 7.05
CA VAL A 276 -2.22 7.12 8.11
C VAL A 276 -2.87 7.91 9.26
N LEU A 277 -3.72 8.89 8.95
CA LEU A 277 -4.44 9.66 9.96
C LEU A 277 -5.44 8.82 10.77
N ALA A 278 -6.11 7.86 10.13
CA ALA A 278 -7.04 6.95 10.79
C ALA A 278 -6.32 5.86 11.61
N GLU A 279 -5.17 5.38 11.12
CA GLU A 279 -4.34 4.40 11.82
C GLU A 279 -3.65 5.01 13.04
N CYS A 280 -3.17 6.24 12.91
CA CYS A 280 -2.34 6.95 13.88
C CYS A 280 -2.89 8.35 14.19
N PRO A 281 -4.07 8.46 14.82
CA PRO A 281 -4.61 9.76 15.25
C PRO A 281 -3.72 10.37 16.35
N PRO A 282 -3.70 11.71 16.49
CA PRO A 282 -2.94 12.40 17.55
C PRO A 282 -3.22 11.87 18.96
N GLU A 283 -4.49 11.56 19.23
CA GLU A 283 -4.93 11.02 20.51
C GLU A 283 -5.64 9.69 20.27
N GLN A 284 -5.06 8.62 20.79
CA GLN A 284 -5.69 7.31 20.81
C GLN A 284 -6.53 7.20 22.09
N ASP A 285 -7.81 6.91 21.93
CA ASP A 285 -8.68 6.63 23.07
C ASP A 285 -9.36 5.28 22.86
N ALA A 286 -8.97 4.32 23.70
CA ALA A 286 -9.50 2.97 23.70
C ALA A 286 -11.00 2.91 24.04
N LEU A 287 -11.54 3.95 24.70
CA LEU A 287 -12.92 4.00 25.18
C LEU A 287 -13.85 4.80 24.25
N THR A 288 -13.38 5.89 23.64
CA THR A 288 -14.22 6.72 22.74
C THR A 288 -14.10 6.35 21.27
N ALA A 289 -13.25 5.37 20.92
CA ALA A 289 -12.96 4.92 19.57
C ALA A 289 -12.35 6.05 18.70
N ASN A 290 -11.35 5.71 17.90
CA ASN A 290 -10.64 6.70 17.07
C ASN A 290 -11.61 7.38 16.08
N PRO A 291 -11.31 8.62 15.63
CA PRO A 291 -12.08 9.25 14.56
C PRO A 291 -12.20 8.33 13.35
N LEU A 292 -13.36 8.34 12.71
CA LEU A 292 -13.58 7.60 11.48
C LEU A 292 -12.71 8.18 10.35
N ARG A 293 -12.25 7.32 9.44
CA ARG A 293 -11.36 7.69 8.34
C ARG A 293 -11.95 8.79 7.45
N GLU A 294 -13.24 8.73 7.15
CA GLU A 294 -13.92 9.76 6.35
C GLU A 294 -13.91 11.14 7.01
N SER A 295 -13.75 11.24 8.33
CA SER A 295 -13.78 12.53 9.01
C SER A 295 -12.54 13.39 8.74
N TYR A 296 -11.48 12.79 8.19
CA TYR A 296 -10.31 13.52 7.70
C TYR A 296 -10.50 14.06 6.27
N ASP A 297 -11.50 13.54 5.55
CA ASP A 297 -11.85 13.99 4.20
C ASP A 297 -12.48 15.39 4.26
N GLY A 298 -12.15 16.25 3.29
CA GLY A 298 -12.56 17.66 3.30
C GLY A 298 -11.79 18.53 4.31
N LEU A 299 -11.77 18.15 5.60
CA LEU A 299 -11.26 18.99 6.70
C LEU A 299 -9.74 19.14 6.73
N VAL A 300 -9.00 18.08 6.37
CA VAL A 300 -7.52 18.08 6.47
C VAL A 300 -6.88 18.08 5.09
N VAL A 301 -7.51 17.38 4.15
CA VAL A 301 -6.90 17.01 2.88
C VAL A 301 -7.29 17.95 1.74
N ASP A 302 -8.57 18.33 1.62
CA ASP A 302 -9.00 19.25 0.55
C ASP A 302 -8.74 20.73 0.93
N ASP A 303 -8.77 21.07 2.22
CA ASP A 303 -8.52 22.44 2.73
C ASP A 303 -7.03 22.85 2.73
N SER A 304 -6.17 22.17 1.96
CA SER A 304 -4.75 22.50 1.72
C SER A 304 -3.79 22.46 2.94
N LEU A 305 -4.21 21.87 4.06
CA LEU A 305 -3.36 21.76 5.25
C LEU A 305 -2.29 20.66 5.11
N LEU A 306 -2.65 19.54 4.50
CA LEU A 306 -1.72 18.44 4.21
C LEU A 306 -1.60 18.25 2.69
N PRO A 307 -0.38 18.24 2.13
CA PRO A 307 -0.20 18.16 0.69
C PRO A 307 -0.56 16.75 0.18
N PRO A 308 -1.56 16.61 -0.71
CA PRO A 308 -1.86 15.33 -1.35
C PRO A 308 -0.78 14.98 -2.39
N GLN A 309 -0.86 13.77 -2.96
CA GLN A 309 0.02 13.39 -4.06
C GLN A 309 -0.21 14.31 -5.28
N PRO A 310 0.83 14.92 -5.89
CA PRO A 310 0.68 16.04 -6.83
C PRO A 310 0.12 15.65 -8.19
N HIS A 311 0.29 14.38 -8.59
CA HIS A 311 -0.10 13.90 -9.90
C HIS A 311 -1.08 12.73 -9.77
N ASP A 312 -2.10 12.76 -10.62
CA ASP A 312 -3.05 11.68 -10.79
C ASP A 312 -2.35 10.45 -11.40
N LEU A 313 -2.75 9.23 -11.00
CA LEU A 313 -2.16 8.00 -11.53
C LEU A 313 -2.25 7.90 -13.05
N ALA A 314 -3.31 8.43 -13.67
CA ALA A 314 -3.49 8.40 -15.12
C ALA A 314 -2.45 9.23 -15.89
N ARG A 315 -1.71 10.12 -15.21
CA ARG A 315 -0.64 10.94 -15.82
C ARG A 315 0.75 10.35 -15.62
N LEU A 316 0.86 9.35 -14.78
CA LEU A 316 2.12 8.75 -14.37
C LEU A 316 2.38 7.49 -15.21
N HIS A 317 3.65 7.25 -15.54
CA HIS A 317 4.05 6.05 -16.27
C HIS A 317 5.39 5.52 -15.77
N ILE A 318 5.57 4.20 -15.80
CA ILE A 318 6.87 3.57 -15.48
C ILE A 318 7.66 3.35 -16.77
N PRO A 319 8.93 3.81 -16.85
CA PRO A 319 9.81 3.44 -17.95
C PRO A 319 10.04 1.93 -17.96
N LYS A 320 9.77 1.28 -19.10
CA LYS A 320 9.84 -0.19 -19.24
C LYS A 320 11.20 -0.76 -18.82
N ALA A 321 12.28 -0.09 -19.25
CA ALA A 321 13.65 -0.49 -18.92
C ALA A 321 13.92 -0.49 -17.41
N GLU A 322 13.35 0.46 -16.67
CA GLU A 322 13.51 0.55 -15.23
C GLU A 322 12.75 -0.56 -14.50
N LEU A 323 11.51 -0.86 -14.94
CA LEU A 323 10.76 -1.98 -14.40
C LEU A 323 11.48 -3.32 -14.63
N VAL A 324 11.99 -3.55 -15.85
CA VAL A 324 12.76 -4.76 -16.17
C VAL A 324 14.01 -4.87 -15.29
N ALA A 325 14.74 -3.77 -15.09
CA ALA A 325 15.92 -3.74 -14.23
C ALA A 325 15.58 -4.11 -12.77
N LEU A 326 14.48 -3.58 -12.23
CA LEU A 326 13.99 -3.93 -10.91
C LEU A 326 13.59 -5.42 -10.82
N LEU A 327 12.79 -5.93 -11.76
CA LEU A 327 12.34 -7.32 -11.75
C LEU A 327 13.52 -8.30 -11.76
N ARG A 328 14.55 -8.03 -12.58
CA ARG A 328 15.80 -8.80 -12.62
C ARG A 328 16.51 -8.81 -11.26
N LEU A 329 16.58 -7.65 -10.59
CA LEU A 329 17.16 -7.54 -9.25
C LEU A 329 16.41 -8.41 -8.24
N LEU A 330 15.08 -8.33 -8.22
CA LEU A 330 14.23 -9.08 -7.30
C LEU A 330 14.36 -10.59 -7.51
N LEU A 331 14.38 -11.05 -8.77
CA LEU A 331 14.57 -12.46 -9.12
C LEU A 331 15.95 -12.98 -8.67
N HIS A 332 17.01 -12.19 -8.86
CA HIS A 332 18.36 -12.56 -8.41
C HIS A 332 18.48 -12.67 -6.89
N ALA A 333 17.87 -11.73 -6.17
CA ALA A 333 17.85 -11.76 -4.71
C ALA A 333 17.09 -12.99 -4.17
N SER A 334 15.95 -13.34 -4.77
CA SER A 334 15.19 -14.54 -4.43
C SER A 334 15.99 -15.83 -4.65
N ALA A 335 16.74 -15.93 -5.75
CA ALA A 335 17.56 -17.12 -6.05
C ALA A 335 18.75 -17.28 -5.09
N SER A 336 19.33 -16.16 -4.64
CA SER A 336 20.49 -16.14 -3.75
C SER A 336 20.13 -16.48 -2.29
N GLY A 337 18.91 -16.14 -1.84
CA GLY A 337 18.42 -16.47 -0.50
C GLY A 337 18.12 -17.96 -0.28
N GLY A 338 17.86 -18.73 -1.36
CA GLY A 338 17.53 -20.16 -1.29
C GLY A 338 18.69 -21.08 -0.88
N GLN A 339 19.95 -20.64 -1.00
CA GLN A 339 21.11 -21.48 -0.62
C GLN A 339 21.40 -21.47 0.88
N GLN A 340 20.90 -20.48 1.64
CA GLN A 340 21.17 -20.36 3.08
C GLN A 340 20.08 -21.00 3.95
N GLN A 341 18.88 -21.25 3.40
CA GLN A 341 17.78 -21.95 4.09
C GLN A 341 17.70 -23.46 3.80
N GLN A 342 18.44 -23.98 2.82
CA GLN A 342 18.45 -25.41 2.48
C GLN A 342 19.10 -26.33 3.54
N GLN A 343 19.64 -25.80 4.64
CA GLN A 343 20.15 -26.63 5.74
C GLN A 343 19.10 -27.02 6.79
N ASP A 344 17.88 -26.47 6.77
CA ASP A 344 16.92 -26.68 7.87
C ASP A 344 15.52 -27.20 7.52
N GLN A 345 15.15 -27.49 6.27
CA GLN A 345 13.78 -27.95 5.99
C GLN A 345 13.67 -29.12 5.02
N ASN A 346 13.33 -30.27 5.59
CA ASN A 346 12.89 -31.48 4.88
C ASN A 346 11.35 -31.63 4.95
N ARG A 347 10.60 -30.51 4.90
CA ARG A 347 9.17 -30.50 5.24
C ARG A 347 8.38 -29.35 4.58
N GLY A 348 8.30 -29.29 3.25
CA GLY A 348 7.46 -28.30 2.55
C GLY A 348 7.40 -28.44 1.02
N GLY A 349 6.75 -29.47 0.50
CA GLY A 349 6.75 -29.76 -0.95
C GLY A 349 5.81 -28.90 -1.82
N GLU A 350 4.82 -28.20 -1.25
CA GLU A 350 3.84 -27.41 -2.01
C GLU A 350 4.20 -25.91 -2.08
N GLU A 351 4.78 -25.35 -1.01
CA GLU A 351 5.14 -23.93 -0.89
C GLU A 351 6.26 -23.53 -1.86
N ASP A 352 7.29 -24.37 -1.96
CA ASP A 352 8.38 -24.19 -2.92
C ASP A 352 7.89 -24.17 -4.37
N THR A 353 6.82 -24.92 -4.69
CA THR A 353 6.29 -24.98 -6.05
C THR A 353 5.51 -23.73 -6.45
N ALA A 354 4.72 -23.14 -5.53
CA ALA A 354 3.97 -21.91 -5.82
C ALA A 354 4.91 -20.69 -5.93
N ALA A 355 5.91 -20.61 -5.05
CA ALA A 355 6.92 -19.55 -5.12
C ALA A 355 7.80 -19.67 -6.38
N ALA A 356 8.20 -20.89 -6.76
CA ALA A 356 8.92 -21.14 -8.00
C ALA A 356 8.08 -20.83 -9.24
N ALA A 357 6.78 -21.15 -9.23
CA ALA A 357 5.87 -20.79 -10.31
C ALA A 357 5.74 -19.27 -10.46
N ALA A 358 5.55 -18.53 -9.37
CA ALA A 358 5.50 -17.06 -9.39
C ALA A 358 6.81 -16.45 -9.90
N ALA A 359 7.97 -17.00 -9.49
CA ALA A 359 9.28 -16.57 -9.98
C ALA A 359 9.46 -16.84 -11.49
N ALA A 360 9.00 -18.00 -11.98
CA ALA A 360 9.02 -18.32 -13.40
C ALA A 360 8.10 -17.39 -14.22
N GLU A 361 6.90 -17.10 -13.71
CA GLU A 361 5.98 -16.14 -14.33
C GLU A 361 6.56 -14.72 -14.37
N LEU A 362 7.24 -14.27 -13.30
CA LEU A 362 7.93 -12.99 -13.27
C LEU A 362 9.13 -12.95 -14.22
N THR A 363 9.85 -14.06 -14.38
CA THR A 363 10.95 -14.19 -15.35
C THR A 363 10.42 -14.05 -16.77
N ALA A 364 9.37 -14.79 -17.11
CA ALA A 364 8.71 -14.68 -18.41
C ALA A 364 8.14 -13.27 -18.65
N LEU A 365 7.67 -12.60 -17.61
CA LEU A 365 7.22 -11.21 -17.70
C LEU A 365 8.38 -10.27 -18.02
N ALA A 366 9.51 -10.39 -17.31
CA ALA A 366 10.69 -9.57 -17.57
C ALA A 366 11.23 -9.79 -18.99
N GLU A 367 11.25 -11.02 -19.49
CA GLU A 367 11.65 -11.35 -20.86
C GLU A 367 10.70 -10.76 -21.91
N ARG A 368 9.37 -10.83 -21.67
CA ARG A 368 8.38 -10.20 -22.56
C ARG A 368 8.53 -8.68 -22.60
N LEU A 369 8.89 -8.07 -21.48
CA LEU A 369 9.14 -6.64 -21.41
C LEU A 369 10.49 -6.26 -22.03
N ASP A 370 11.49 -7.13 -22.02
CA ASP A 370 12.81 -6.86 -22.60
C ASP A 370 12.85 -7.14 -24.11
N GLY A 371 12.19 -8.20 -24.58
CA GLY A 371 12.25 -8.72 -25.96
C GLY A 371 11.36 -8.03 -27.01
N GLY A 372 11.02 -6.76 -26.80
CA GLY A 372 10.23 -5.98 -27.76
C GLY A 372 11.11 -5.23 -28.75
N ASP A 373 11.67 -5.92 -29.74
CA ASP A 373 12.34 -5.32 -30.92
C ASP A 373 11.34 -4.90 -32.02
N ASP A 374 10.03 -5.07 -31.80
CA ASP A 374 9.01 -4.48 -32.66
C ASP A 374 8.81 -3.01 -32.24
N ASP A 375 9.09 -2.08 -33.16
CA ASP A 375 8.96 -0.61 -33.05
C ASP A 375 7.55 -0.11 -32.58
N GLU A 376 6.62 -1.00 -32.26
CA GLU A 376 5.23 -0.72 -31.89
C GLU A 376 4.93 -0.87 -30.37
N GLN A 377 5.86 -1.37 -29.55
CA GLN A 377 5.59 -1.46 -28.10
C GLN A 377 5.84 -0.14 -27.36
N PRO A 378 4.94 0.27 -26.44
CA PRO A 378 5.10 1.51 -25.70
C PRO A 378 6.32 1.43 -24.76
N LEU A 379 7.15 2.47 -24.79
CA LEU A 379 8.33 2.64 -23.91
C LEU A 379 7.96 2.79 -22.42
N TYR A 380 6.69 3.08 -22.17
CA TYR A 380 6.14 3.44 -20.86
C TYR A 380 4.94 2.56 -20.55
N ILE A 381 4.79 2.22 -19.27
CA ILE A 381 3.69 1.39 -18.76
C ILE A 381 2.79 2.30 -17.91
N ASP A 382 1.52 2.42 -18.31
CA ASP A 382 0.51 3.17 -17.54
C ASP A 382 0.01 2.37 -16.31
N TRP A 383 -0.75 3.04 -15.44
CA TRP A 383 -1.28 2.43 -14.22
C TRP A 383 -2.16 1.20 -14.48
N ALA A 384 -3.08 1.29 -15.45
CA ALA A 384 -4.03 0.21 -15.73
C ALA A 384 -3.31 -1.07 -16.21
N SER A 385 -2.32 -0.89 -17.09
CA SER A 385 -1.47 -1.97 -17.60
C SER A 385 -0.61 -2.55 -16.49
N PHE A 386 -0.06 -1.72 -15.60
CA PHE A 386 0.73 -2.19 -14.46
C PHE A 386 -0.10 -3.00 -13.45
N ASP A 387 -1.28 -2.50 -13.06
CA ASP A 387 -2.18 -3.19 -12.11
C ASP A 387 -2.67 -4.53 -12.67
N ALA A 388 -2.97 -4.59 -13.97
CA ALA A 388 -3.42 -5.81 -14.65
C ALA A 388 -2.30 -6.83 -14.92
N MET A 389 -1.05 -6.37 -15.02
CA MET A 389 0.10 -7.21 -15.37
C MET A 389 0.55 -8.12 -14.23
N LEU A 390 0.34 -7.71 -12.97
CA LEU A 390 0.78 -8.46 -11.79
C LEU A 390 -0.40 -9.19 -11.14
N SER A 391 -0.37 -10.52 -11.19
CA SER A 391 -1.28 -11.36 -10.41
C SER A 391 -1.03 -11.18 -8.90
N SER A 392 -1.96 -11.67 -8.07
CA SER A 392 -1.78 -11.64 -6.61
C SER A 392 -0.53 -12.40 -6.15
N SER A 393 -0.21 -13.55 -6.77
CA SER A 393 0.98 -14.33 -6.46
C SER A 393 2.28 -13.62 -6.89
N GLN A 394 2.29 -12.99 -8.06
CA GLN A 394 3.42 -12.19 -8.53
C GLN A 394 3.65 -10.96 -7.64
N THR A 395 2.56 -10.28 -7.26
CA THR A 395 2.61 -9.15 -6.32
C THR A 395 3.23 -9.58 -4.99
N GLU A 396 2.94 -10.80 -4.53
CA GLU A 396 3.41 -11.32 -3.25
C GLU A 396 4.89 -11.70 -3.33
N HIS A 397 5.30 -12.32 -4.44
CA HIS A 397 6.70 -12.58 -4.71
C HIS A 397 7.51 -11.28 -4.71
N VAL A 398 7.04 -10.24 -5.40
CA VAL A 398 7.69 -8.91 -5.40
C VAL A 398 7.80 -8.33 -3.99
N ALA A 399 6.72 -8.40 -3.19
CA ALA A 399 6.71 -7.94 -1.80
C ALA A 399 7.76 -8.67 -0.95
N ASN A 400 7.81 -9.99 -1.06
CA ASN A 400 8.72 -10.85 -0.30
C ASN A 400 10.19 -10.61 -0.71
N SER A 401 10.46 -10.47 -2.01
CA SER A 401 11.79 -10.13 -2.50
C SER A 401 12.25 -8.76 -2.01
N LEU A 402 11.39 -7.74 -2.06
CA LEU A 402 11.69 -6.41 -1.53
C LEU A 402 11.97 -6.46 -0.02
N SER A 403 11.10 -7.11 0.73
CA SER A 403 11.28 -7.29 2.18
C SER A 403 12.58 -8.01 2.50
N SER A 404 12.91 -9.09 1.79
CA SER A 404 14.15 -9.85 1.97
C SER A 404 15.39 -8.99 1.75
N ILE A 405 15.42 -8.21 0.66
CA ILE A 405 16.54 -7.31 0.36
C ILE A 405 16.69 -6.24 1.44
N ILE A 406 15.59 -5.60 1.85
CA ILE A 406 15.61 -4.48 2.80
C ILE A 406 15.86 -4.95 4.24
N SER A 407 15.47 -6.18 4.58
CA SER A 407 15.70 -6.77 5.91
C SER A 407 17.18 -6.88 6.28
N VAL A 408 18.11 -6.77 5.31
CA VAL A 408 19.55 -6.70 5.58
C VAL A 408 19.93 -5.55 6.52
N PHE A 409 19.10 -4.49 6.57
CA PHE A 409 19.32 -3.33 7.44
C PHE A 409 18.78 -3.53 8.86
N GLN A 410 18.04 -4.59 9.13
CA GLN A 410 17.55 -4.93 10.48
C GLN A 410 18.55 -5.76 11.29
N ALA A 411 19.62 -6.25 10.65
CA ALA A 411 20.72 -6.93 11.30
C ALA A 411 21.96 -6.01 11.34
N PRO A 412 22.88 -6.18 12.31
CA PRO A 412 24.14 -5.48 12.30
C PRO A 412 24.85 -5.72 10.97
N LEU A 413 25.11 -4.65 10.23
CA LEU A 413 25.94 -4.71 9.04
C LEU A 413 27.35 -5.09 9.53
N GLY A 414 27.69 -6.38 9.48
CA GLY A 414 28.91 -6.93 10.06
C GLY A 414 30.14 -6.10 9.71
N GLY A 415 30.92 -5.73 10.72
CA GLY A 415 32.19 -5.05 10.54
C GLY A 415 33.21 -6.00 9.92
N GLN A 416 33.51 -5.82 8.64
CA GLN A 416 34.81 -6.22 8.13
C GLN A 416 35.80 -5.16 8.62
N ASN A 417 36.51 -5.48 9.71
CA ASN A 417 37.76 -4.83 10.07
C ASN A 417 38.88 -5.28 9.12
#